data_AF-A0A7L3IGH8-F1
#
_entry.id   AF-A0A7L3IGH8-F1
#
_cell.length_a   1.000
_cell.length_b   1.000
_cell.length_c   1.000
_cell.angle_alpha   90.00
_cell.angle_beta   90.00
_cell.angle_gamma   90.00
#
_symmetry.space_group_name_H-M   'P 1'
#
loop_
_entity.id
_entity.type
_entity.pdbx_description
1 polymer ?
#
loop_
_entity_poly.entity_id
_entity_poly.type
_entity_poly.pdbx_seq_one_letter_code
_entity_poly.pdbx_strand_id
1 'polypeptide(L)'
;EAWQSYFNTSEGQLPPKAAGKPSAHLTLRQQSLAQDGNSQRFGNLSQSCRHAITHWGHSSLHSHVQNMTYRAGRLRVEQPGKYYVYSQIYFRYRGAGARDSGPQLVQCIQWQPAHSQPVLLLKGVGTKCWAPEADYGLHALYQGGLFELKAGDELFVSVSSLAIDYNDAAASYFGAFRLDL
;
A
#
# COMPACT_ATOMS: atom_id res chain seq x y z
N GLU A 1 0.04 24.43 -53.75
CA GLU A 1 1.22 24.78 -52.93
C GLU A 1 1.76 23.50 -52.33
N ALA A 2 3.00 23.18 -52.67
CA ALA A 2 3.65 21.91 -52.39
C ALA A 2 4.45 21.98 -51.10
N TRP A 3 4.30 20.99 -50.22
CA TRP A 3 5.33 20.60 -49.25
C TRP A 3 5.29 19.07 -49.08
N GLN A 4 6.16 18.39 -49.81
CA GLN A 4 6.55 17.01 -49.54
C GLN A 4 7.51 17.02 -48.35
N SER A 5 7.13 16.39 -47.23
CA SER A 5 8.06 16.10 -46.14
C SER A 5 8.69 14.74 -46.37
N TYR A 6 9.95 14.74 -46.80
CA TYR A 6 10.82 13.58 -46.84
C TYR A 6 11.12 13.14 -45.40
N PHE A 7 10.57 12.01 -44.95
CA PHE A 7 11.06 11.35 -43.74
C PHE A 7 12.24 10.47 -44.12
N ASN A 8 13.44 11.03 -43.94
CA ASN A 8 14.70 10.34 -44.02
C ASN A 8 14.89 9.56 -42.71
N THR A 9 14.75 8.23 -42.73
CA THR A 9 15.01 7.36 -41.58
C THR A 9 16.52 7.19 -41.40
N SER A 10 17.17 8.17 -40.78
CA SER A 10 18.44 7.93 -40.10
C SER A 10 18.13 7.30 -38.75
N GLU A 11 18.70 6.12 -38.51
CA GLU A 11 18.63 5.38 -37.25
C GLU A 11 18.96 6.26 -36.04
N GLY A 12 17.90 6.77 -35.40
CA GLY A 12 17.98 7.33 -34.07
C GLY A 12 17.90 6.17 -33.09
N GLN A 13 19.05 5.65 -32.68
CA GLN A 13 19.13 4.71 -31.57
C GLN A 13 18.42 5.35 -30.36
N LEU A 14 17.29 4.77 -29.96
CA LEU A 14 16.55 5.21 -28.78
C LEU A 14 17.55 5.31 -27.62
N PRO A 15 17.56 6.43 -26.86
CA PRO A 15 18.43 6.54 -25.70
C PRO A 15 18.19 5.32 -24.81
N PRO A 16 19.25 4.72 -24.21
CA PRO A 16 19.10 3.56 -23.36
C PRO A 16 18.02 3.88 -22.33
N LYS A 17 16.97 3.07 -22.33
CA LYS A 17 15.80 3.21 -21.46
C LYS A 17 16.33 3.42 -20.04
N ALA A 18 16.30 4.67 -19.56
CA ALA A 18 16.83 4.99 -18.25
C ALA A 18 16.21 4.00 -17.27
N ALA A 19 17.05 3.24 -16.55
CA ALA A 19 16.56 2.27 -15.60
C ALA A 19 15.58 3.00 -14.67
N GLY A 20 14.32 2.57 -14.67
CA GLY A 20 13.26 3.31 -14.01
C GLY A 20 13.56 3.58 -12.54
N LYS A 21 13.09 4.68 -11.98
CA LYS A 21 13.31 4.92 -10.55
C LYS A 21 12.54 3.89 -9.70
N PRO A 22 13.10 3.42 -8.58
CA PRO A 22 12.38 2.53 -7.67
C PRO A 22 11.06 3.16 -7.22
N SER A 23 9.95 2.53 -7.60
CA SER A 23 8.62 2.95 -7.19
C SER A 23 7.62 1.79 -7.23
N ALA A 24 6.61 1.87 -6.39
CA ALA A 24 5.46 1.00 -6.46
C ALA A 24 4.20 1.76 -6.03
N HIS A 25 3.10 1.47 -6.72
CA HIS A 25 1.76 1.81 -6.31
C HIS A 25 0.90 0.55 -6.40
N LEU A 26 0.34 0.13 -5.29
CA LEU A 26 -0.40 -1.11 -5.15
C LEU A 26 -1.84 -0.78 -4.75
N THR A 27 -2.81 -1.36 -5.43
CA THR A 27 -4.24 -1.16 -5.15
C THR A 27 -4.82 -2.36 -4.44
N LEU A 28 -5.81 -2.15 -3.56
CA LEU A 28 -6.39 -3.23 -2.78
C LEU A 28 -7.04 -4.27 -3.70
N ARG A 29 -6.88 -5.56 -3.36
CA ARG A 29 -7.65 -6.66 -3.95
C ARG A 29 -8.37 -7.45 -2.86
N GLN A 30 -9.46 -8.10 -3.26
CA GLN A 30 -10.26 -8.89 -2.33
C GLN A 30 -9.41 -10.01 -1.71
N GLN A 31 -9.31 -9.98 -0.38
CA GLN A 31 -8.64 -11.01 0.41
C GLN A 31 -9.67 -12.05 0.85
N SER A 32 -9.33 -13.34 0.72
CA SER A 32 -10.15 -14.41 1.30
C SER A 32 -10.02 -14.37 2.82
N LEU A 33 -11.16 -14.26 3.53
CA LEU A 33 -11.23 -14.30 5.01
C LEU A 33 -10.63 -15.60 5.59
N ALA A 34 -10.52 -16.67 4.79
CA ALA A 34 -9.88 -17.92 5.21
C ALA A 34 -8.34 -17.80 5.38
N GLN A 35 -7.72 -16.72 4.90
CA GLN A 35 -6.27 -16.47 5.05
C GLN A 35 -5.89 -15.67 6.30
N ASP A 36 -6.88 -15.28 7.12
CA ASP A 36 -6.68 -14.52 8.37
C ASP A 36 -5.91 -15.32 9.45
N GLY A 37 -5.68 -16.63 9.24
CA GLY A 37 -4.94 -17.49 10.16
C GLY A 37 -3.41 -17.43 10.09
N ASN A 38 -2.81 -16.58 9.25
CA ASN A 38 -1.36 -16.61 9.00
C ASN A 38 -0.59 -15.43 9.63
N SER A 39 -1.00 -15.00 10.82
CA SER A 39 -0.35 -13.92 11.59
C SER A 39 1.14 -14.17 11.83
N GLN A 40 1.58 -15.43 11.90
CA GLN A 40 3.00 -15.78 12.08
C GLN A 40 3.91 -15.22 10.99
N ARG A 41 3.43 -15.05 9.75
CA ARG A 41 4.24 -14.49 8.66
C ARG A 41 4.50 -12.99 8.79
N PHE A 42 3.78 -12.29 9.65
CA PHE A 42 3.90 -10.85 9.87
C PHE A 42 4.43 -10.49 11.26
N GLY A 43 4.99 -11.48 11.98
CA GLY A 43 5.52 -11.28 13.33
C GLY A 43 4.43 -11.01 14.36
N ASN A 44 4.84 -10.64 15.57
CA ASN A 44 3.92 -10.32 16.66
C ASN A 44 3.46 -8.86 16.56
N LEU A 45 2.32 -8.64 15.91
CA LEU A 45 1.73 -7.30 15.74
C LEU A 45 0.92 -6.89 16.97
N SER A 46 0.92 -5.59 17.28
CA SER A 46 0.05 -5.05 18.34
C SER A 46 -1.43 -5.30 18.04
N GLN A 47 -2.26 -5.37 19.07
CA GLN A 47 -3.71 -5.59 18.92
C GLN A 47 -4.38 -4.57 17.99
N SER A 48 -3.91 -3.31 18.01
CA SER A 48 -4.43 -2.25 17.15
C SER A 48 -4.04 -2.38 15.66
N CYS A 49 -3.06 -3.23 15.35
CA CYS A 49 -2.51 -3.42 14.01
C CYS A 49 -2.56 -4.91 13.58
N ARG A 50 -3.46 -5.70 14.16
CA ARG A 50 -3.41 -7.17 14.15
C ARG A 50 -3.67 -7.82 12.78
N HIS A 51 -4.32 -7.11 11.86
CA HIS A 51 -4.67 -7.66 10.55
C HIS A 51 -3.75 -7.10 9.47
N ALA A 52 -2.76 -7.88 9.03
CA ALA A 52 -1.95 -7.52 7.87
C ALA A 52 -2.77 -7.64 6.56
N ILE A 53 -2.62 -6.67 5.66
CA ILE A 53 -3.21 -6.73 4.33
C ILE A 53 -2.25 -7.49 3.42
N THR A 54 -2.69 -8.66 2.94
CA THR A 54 -1.81 -9.62 2.28
C THR A 54 -1.98 -9.67 0.76
N HIS A 55 -3.03 -9.03 0.23
CA HIS A 55 -3.36 -9.02 -1.19
C HIS A 55 -3.50 -7.62 -1.75
N TRP A 56 -2.46 -7.21 -2.46
CA TRP A 56 -2.47 -6.04 -3.31
C TRP A 56 -2.34 -6.42 -4.79
N GLY A 57 -3.07 -5.71 -5.64
CA GLY A 57 -2.86 -5.71 -7.08
C GLY A 57 -1.63 -4.88 -7.43
N HIS A 58 -0.68 -5.47 -8.16
CA HIS A 58 0.62 -4.88 -8.45
C HIS A 58 0.93 -4.74 -9.96
N SER A 59 0.04 -5.26 -10.81
CA SER A 59 0.20 -5.30 -12.27
C SER A 59 -1.14 -4.99 -12.93
N SER A 60 -1.55 -3.72 -12.91
CA SER A 60 -2.80 -3.25 -13.54
C SER A 60 -2.64 -1.84 -14.09
N LEU A 61 -3.69 -1.29 -14.70
CA LEU A 61 -3.66 0.10 -15.19
C LEU A 61 -3.39 1.12 -14.08
N HIS A 62 -3.85 0.84 -12.86
CA HIS A 62 -3.74 1.72 -11.70
C HIS A 62 -2.68 1.24 -10.70
N SER A 63 -1.91 0.19 -11.01
CA SER A 63 -0.89 -0.32 -10.09
C SER A 63 0.33 -0.88 -10.80
N HIS A 64 1.49 -0.62 -10.20
CA HIS A 64 2.78 -1.00 -10.76
C HIS A 64 3.79 -1.27 -9.66
N VAL A 65 4.81 -2.03 -10.04
CA VAL A 65 6.04 -2.21 -9.26
C VAL A 65 7.21 -2.06 -10.22
N GLN A 66 8.14 -1.17 -9.89
CA GLN A 66 9.30 -0.84 -10.72
C GLN A 66 10.53 -0.76 -9.84
N ASN A 67 11.55 -1.57 -10.13
CA ASN A 67 12.80 -1.63 -9.36
C ASN A 67 12.59 -1.79 -7.84
N MET A 68 11.54 -2.53 -7.49
CA MET A 68 11.14 -3.00 -6.16
C MET A 68 10.55 -4.41 -6.35
N THR A 69 10.38 -5.19 -5.28
CA THR A 69 9.74 -6.51 -5.38
C THR A 69 8.50 -6.56 -4.50
N TYR A 70 7.40 -7.13 -5.01
CA TYR A 70 6.20 -7.36 -4.23
C TYR A 70 5.97 -8.86 -4.00
N ARG A 71 5.70 -9.27 -2.76
CA ARG A 71 5.34 -10.67 -2.44
C ARG A 71 4.43 -10.73 -1.22
N ALA A 72 3.24 -11.31 -1.38
CA ALA A 72 2.33 -11.65 -0.28
C ALA A 72 2.11 -10.51 0.74
N GLY A 73 1.72 -9.32 0.27
CA GLY A 73 1.47 -8.16 1.12
C GLY A 73 2.67 -7.26 1.38
N ARG A 74 3.88 -7.71 1.02
CA ARG A 74 5.14 -7.04 1.35
C ARG A 74 5.75 -6.40 0.12
N LEU A 75 6.17 -5.16 0.27
CA LEU A 75 6.95 -4.42 -0.70
C LEU A 75 8.41 -4.37 -0.23
N ARG A 76 9.30 -5.01 -0.97
CA ARG A 76 10.73 -5.10 -0.69
C ARG A 76 11.51 -4.05 -1.48
N VAL A 77 12.39 -3.36 -0.77
CA VAL A 77 13.33 -2.39 -1.31
C VAL A 77 14.51 -3.12 -1.94
N GLU A 78 14.81 -2.83 -3.21
CA GLU A 78 15.95 -3.43 -3.91
C GLU A 78 17.19 -2.52 -3.96
N GLN A 79 17.00 -1.22 -3.74
CA GLN A 79 18.07 -0.22 -3.77
C GLN A 79 18.01 0.66 -2.53
N PRO A 80 19.12 0.92 -1.83
CA PRO A 80 19.09 1.79 -0.66
C PRO A 80 18.81 3.24 -1.06
N GLY A 81 18.16 4.00 -0.18
CA GLY A 81 17.91 5.43 -0.38
C GLY A 81 16.82 5.99 0.52
N LYS A 82 16.45 7.25 0.29
CA LYS A 82 15.31 7.86 0.97
C LYS A 82 14.04 7.60 0.15
N TYR A 83 13.05 6.99 0.79
CA TYR A 83 11.77 6.62 0.19
C TYR A 83 10.63 7.36 0.85
N TYR A 84 9.77 8.00 0.06
CA TYR A 84 8.47 8.42 0.55
C TYR A 84 7.53 7.22 0.51
N VAL A 85 7.08 6.79 1.68
CA VAL A 85 6.18 5.65 1.87
C VAL A 85 4.80 6.20 2.22
N TYR A 86 3.74 5.68 1.60
CA TYR A 86 2.37 6.14 1.82
C TYR A 86 1.37 5.02 1.71
N SER A 87 0.22 5.19 2.37
CA SER A 87 -0.91 4.29 2.20
C SER A 87 -2.22 5.01 2.53
N GLN A 88 -3.28 4.65 1.81
CA GLN A 88 -4.66 4.97 2.17
C GLN A 88 -5.45 3.69 2.41
N ILE A 89 -6.25 3.65 3.48
CA ILE A 89 -7.25 2.60 3.71
C ILE A 89 -8.61 3.24 3.87
N TYR A 90 -9.58 2.74 3.10
CA TYR A 90 -10.97 3.16 3.15
C TYR A 90 -11.83 2.17 3.92
N PHE A 91 -12.08 2.48 5.18
CA PHE A 91 -12.97 1.73 6.04
C PHE A 91 -14.44 2.03 5.70
N ARG A 92 -15.24 0.97 5.57
CA ARG A 92 -16.68 1.05 5.33
C ARG A 92 -17.41 0.09 6.26
N TYR A 93 -18.26 0.65 7.12
CA TYR A 93 -19.03 -0.10 8.10
C TYR A 93 -20.53 0.12 7.88
N ARG A 94 -21.32 -0.94 8.07
CA ARG A 94 -22.80 -0.89 8.03
C ARG A 94 -23.35 -0.82 9.46
N GLY A 95 -24.41 -0.03 9.65
CA GLY A 95 -24.97 0.40 10.94
C GLY A 95 -25.64 -0.72 11.74
N ALA A 96 -26.23 -1.70 11.06
CA ALA A 96 -26.87 -2.85 11.70
C ALA A 96 -25.94 -4.09 11.65
N GLY A 97 -25.27 -4.39 12.76
CA GLY A 97 -24.52 -5.66 12.95
C GLY A 97 -23.06 -5.51 13.37
N ALA A 98 -22.48 -4.31 13.31
CA ALA A 98 -21.07 -4.07 13.67
C ALA A 98 -20.87 -3.78 15.18
N ARG A 99 -21.49 -4.58 16.06
CA ARG A 99 -21.31 -4.46 17.52
C ARG A 99 -19.92 -4.91 17.99
N ASP A 100 -19.17 -5.64 17.16
CA ASP A 100 -17.87 -6.22 17.52
C ASP A 100 -16.64 -5.47 16.99
N SER A 101 -16.80 -4.43 16.17
CA SER A 101 -15.68 -3.57 15.78
C SER A 101 -15.51 -2.48 16.83
N GLY A 102 -14.43 -2.53 17.61
CA GLY A 102 -14.08 -1.47 18.56
C GLY A 102 -14.08 -0.06 17.91
N PRO A 103 -14.15 1.02 18.71
CA PRO A 103 -14.36 2.38 18.21
C PRO A 103 -13.20 2.93 17.36
N GLN A 104 -12.05 2.25 17.36
CA GLN A 104 -10.82 2.71 16.75
C GLN A 104 -10.58 2.03 15.39
N LEU A 105 -10.52 2.88 14.37
CA LEU A 105 -10.04 2.54 13.04
C LEU A 105 -8.55 2.87 13.01
N VAL A 106 -7.71 1.86 12.83
CA VAL A 106 -6.26 2.04 12.89
C VAL A 106 -5.67 1.49 11.60
N GLN A 107 -4.76 2.26 11.02
CA GLN A 107 -3.92 1.87 9.90
C GLN A 107 -2.47 2.01 10.34
N CYS A 108 -1.68 0.97 10.13
CA CYS A 108 -0.29 0.89 10.51
C CYS A 108 0.55 0.57 9.28
N ILE A 109 1.62 1.33 9.05
CA ILE A 109 2.67 0.97 8.10
C ILE A 109 3.80 0.36 8.93
N GLN A 110 4.16 -0.88 8.61
CA GLN A 110 5.18 -1.65 9.29
C GLN A 110 6.44 -1.67 8.42
N TRP A 111 7.60 -1.56 9.06
CA TRP A 111 8.91 -1.73 8.45
C TRP A 111 9.58 -2.96 9.04
N GLN A 112 10.15 -3.80 8.20
CA GLN A 112 10.90 -4.96 8.62
C GLN A 112 12.29 -4.88 7.98
N PRO A 113 13.34 -4.57 8.75
CA PRO A 113 14.70 -4.71 8.28
C PRO A 113 14.99 -6.16 7.89
N ALA A 114 15.91 -6.36 6.95
CA ALA A 114 16.35 -7.69 6.56
C ALA A 114 16.73 -8.53 7.80
N HIS A 115 16.21 -9.76 7.89
CA HIS A 115 16.45 -10.71 8.99
C HIS A 115 16.03 -10.25 10.40
N SER A 116 15.18 -9.22 10.51
CA SER A 116 14.70 -8.69 11.80
C SER A 116 13.19 -8.88 11.96
N GLN A 117 12.69 -8.65 13.19
CA GLN A 117 11.25 -8.56 13.44
C GLN A 117 10.66 -7.24 12.90
N PRO A 118 9.39 -7.22 12.48
CA PRO A 118 8.72 -5.99 12.09
C PRO A 118 8.64 -4.97 13.22
N VAL A 119 8.78 -3.70 12.86
CA VAL A 119 8.60 -2.53 13.73
C VAL A 119 7.59 -1.56 13.12
N LEU A 120 6.86 -0.87 13.99
CA LEU A 120 5.88 0.12 13.57
C LEU A 120 6.59 1.36 13.01
N LEU A 121 6.29 1.73 11.76
CA LEU A 121 6.86 2.90 11.09
C LEU A 121 5.93 4.12 11.22
N LEU A 122 4.65 3.94 10.89
CA LEU A 122 3.63 4.97 10.97
C LEU A 122 2.32 4.37 11.49
N LYS A 123 1.55 5.16 12.25
CA LYS A 123 0.24 4.79 12.76
C LYS A 123 -0.74 5.95 12.62
N GLY A 124 -1.83 5.70 11.89
CA GLY A 124 -2.98 6.59 11.76
C GLY A 124 -4.15 6.01 12.53
N VAL A 125 -4.88 6.86 13.25
CA VAL A 125 -6.04 6.47 14.05
C VAL A 125 -7.21 7.39 13.73
N GLY A 126 -8.36 6.80 13.40
CA GLY A 126 -9.65 7.45 13.32
C GLY A 126 -10.62 6.84 14.31
N THR A 127 -11.65 7.58 14.68
CA THR A 127 -12.73 7.10 15.53
C THR A 127 -14.02 7.02 14.74
N LYS A 128 -14.77 5.93 14.95
CA LYS A 128 -16.12 5.79 14.39
C LYS A 128 -17.06 6.79 15.06
N CYS A 129 -17.90 7.48 14.28
CA CYS A 129 -19.03 8.24 14.82
C CYS A 129 -20.15 7.25 15.21
N TRP A 130 -20.61 7.34 16.46
CA TRP A 130 -21.55 6.38 17.08
C TRP A 130 -22.99 6.89 17.15
N ALA A 131 -23.44 7.70 16.19
CA ALA A 131 -24.85 8.05 16.14
C ALA A 131 -25.70 6.77 15.97
N PRO A 132 -26.65 6.47 16.87
CA PRO A 132 -27.46 5.25 16.81
C PRO A 132 -28.20 5.06 15.49
N GLU A 133 -28.50 6.16 14.80
CA GLU A 133 -29.22 6.23 13.54
C GLU A 133 -28.30 6.15 12.31
N ALA A 134 -26.98 6.01 12.49
CA ALA A 134 -26.04 5.96 11.38
C ALA A 134 -26.10 4.59 10.66
N ASP A 135 -26.74 4.57 9.49
CA ASP A 135 -26.88 3.38 8.61
C ASP A 135 -25.54 2.83 8.09
N TYR A 136 -24.54 3.70 7.98
CA TYR A 136 -23.18 3.33 7.62
C TYR A 136 -22.21 4.42 8.07
N GLY A 137 -20.92 4.14 7.99
CA GLY A 137 -19.97 5.22 7.94
C GLY A 137 -18.70 4.85 7.19
N LEU A 138 -18.03 5.91 6.78
CA LEU A 138 -17.00 5.92 5.77
C LEU A 138 -15.81 6.66 6.37
N HIS A 139 -14.63 6.06 6.29
CA HIS A 139 -13.43 6.68 6.81
C HIS A 139 -12.22 6.32 5.94
N ALA A 140 -11.65 7.32 5.27
CA ALA A 140 -10.39 7.18 4.57
C ALA A 140 -9.27 7.66 5.50
N LEU A 141 -8.35 6.76 5.86
CA LEU A 141 -7.13 7.12 6.56
C LEU A 141 -5.99 7.11 5.56
N TYR A 142 -5.40 8.28 5.31
CA TYR A 142 -4.17 8.46 4.55
C TYR A 142 -3.04 8.83 5.51
N GLN A 143 -1.87 8.25 5.30
CA GLN A 143 -0.63 8.67 5.96
C GLN A 143 0.56 8.40 5.05
N GLY A 144 1.63 9.17 5.24
CA GLY A 144 2.89 8.94 4.56
C GLY A 144 4.04 9.71 5.20
N GLY A 145 5.26 9.29 4.90
CA GLY A 145 6.47 9.86 5.48
C GLY A 145 7.73 9.47 4.70
N LEU A 146 8.82 10.21 4.93
CA LEU A 146 10.11 9.97 4.30
C LEU A 146 11.00 9.16 5.23
N PHE A 147 11.55 8.05 4.73
CA PHE A 147 12.40 7.13 5.51
C PHE A 147 13.61 6.71 4.72
N GLU A 148 14.73 6.52 5.41
CA GLU A 148 15.92 5.90 4.82
C GLU A 148 15.80 4.39 4.92
N LEU A 149 15.80 3.71 3.77
CA LEU A 149 15.59 2.27 3.66
C LEU A 149 16.79 1.62 3.00
N LYS A 150 17.09 0.38 3.40
CA LYS A 150 18.19 -0.42 2.86
C LYS A 150 17.66 -1.47 1.89
N ALA A 151 18.52 -1.93 0.99
CA ALA A 151 18.20 -3.08 0.16
C ALA A 151 17.90 -4.31 1.04
N GLY A 152 16.80 -5.00 0.74
CA GLY A 152 16.31 -6.13 1.53
C GLY A 152 15.30 -5.75 2.61
N ASP A 153 15.12 -4.47 2.94
CA ASP A 153 14.06 -4.03 3.84
C ASP A 153 12.69 -4.27 3.20
N GLU A 154 11.72 -4.68 4.02
CA GLU A 154 10.34 -4.89 3.61
C GLU A 154 9.40 -3.92 4.32
N LEU A 155 8.36 -3.51 3.60
CA LEU A 155 7.28 -2.68 4.10
C LEU A 155 5.95 -3.41 3.89
N PHE A 156 5.03 -3.29 4.84
CA PHE A 156 3.66 -3.80 4.69
C PHE A 156 2.67 -2.98 5.51
N VAL A 157 1.38 -3.14 5.21
CA VAL A 157 0.29 -2.43 5.90
C VAL A 157 -0.50 -3.40 6.75
N SER A 158 -0.88 -2.97 7.95
CA SER A 158 -1.82 -3.68 8.80
C SER A 158 -2.84 -2.75 9.45
N VAL A 159 -3.98 -3.30 9.88
CA VAL A 159 -5.14 -2.54 10.34
C VAL A 159 -5.78 -3.14 11.59
N SER A 160 -6.62 -2.36 12.28
CA SER A 160 -7.40 -2.86 13.42
C SER A 160 -8.58 -3.75 13.02
N SER A 161 -9.13 -3.56 11.82
CA SER A 161 -10.32 -4.25 11.32
C SER A 161 -10.27 -4.40 9.79
N LEU A 162 -10.80 -5.51 9.27
CA LEU A 162 -10.94 -5.74 7.83
C LEU A 162 -12.25 -5.20 7.24
N ALA A 163 -12.98 -4.35 7.97
CA ALA A 163 -14.13 -3.60 7.48
C ALA A 163 -13.71 -2.50 6.48
N ILE A 164 -13.10 -2.92 5.36
CA ILE A 164 -12.55 -2.12 4.29
C ILE A 164 -13.43 -2.32 3.04
N ASP A 165 -13.63 -1.28 2.24
CA ASP A 165 -14.29 -1.45 0.95
C ASP A 165 -13.33 -2.06 -0.08
N TYR A 166 -13.61 -3.30 -0.50
CA TYR A 166 -12.83 -4.02 -1.51
C TYR A 166 -13.34 -3.81 -2.94
N ASN A 167 -14.48 -3.13 -3.13
CA ASN A 167 -15.09 -2.94 -4.44
C ASN A 167 -14.54 -1.70 -5.17
N ASP A 168 -13.76 -0.87 -4.49
CA ASP A 168 -13.14 0.33 -5.04
C ASP A 168 -11.62 0.26 -4.89
N ALA A 169 -10.94 -0.12 -5.98
CA ALA A 169 -9.49 -0.22 -6.02
C ALA A 169 -8.78 1.14 -5.90
N ALA A 170 -9.47 2.25 -6.16
CA ALA A 170 -8.92 3.61 -6.01
C ALA A 170 -9.02 4.11 -4.56
N ALA A 171 -9.90 3.53 -3.74
CA ALA A 171 -10.14 3.98 -2.38
C ALA A 171 -9.06 3.50 -1.38
N SER A 172 -8.44 2.36 -1.62
CA SER A 172 -7.41 1.77 -0.74
C SER A 172 -6.16 1.37 -1.52
N TYR A 173 -5.01 1.89 -1.10
CA TYR A 173 -3.73 1.69 -1.79
C TYR A 173 -2.53 1.79 -0.84
N PHE A 174 -1.40 1.27 -1.31
CA PHE A 174 -0.12 1.29 -0.62
C PHE A 174 1.00 1.49 -1.65
N GLY A 175 1.96 2.37 -1.34
CA GLY A 175 3.06 2.61 -2.26
C GLY A 175 4.28 3.21 -1.60
N ALA A 176 5.36 3.24 -2.39
CA ALA A 176 6.58 3.92 -2.04
C ALA A 176 7.31 4.35 -3.31
N PHE A 177 8.10 5.42 -3.24
CA PHE A 177 9.03 5.79 -4.31
C PHE A 177 10.30 6.40 -3.73
N ARG A 178 11.43 6.13 -4.40
CA ARG A 178 12.73 6.69 -4.02
C ARG A 178 12.83 8.14 -4.46
N LEU A 179 13.34 9.00 -3.59
CA LEU A 179 13.73 10.37 -3.92
C LEU A 179 15.16 10.40 -4.46
N ASP A 180 15.39 11.30 -5.40
CA ASP A 180 16.73 11.78 -5.73
C ASP A 180 16.95 13.03 -4.88
N LEU A 181 17.89 12.96 -3.95
CA LEU A 181 18.32 14.09 -3.13
C LEU A 181 19.79 14.38 -3.41
#